data_AF-A0A7C4BPK4-F1
#
_entry.id   AF-A0A7C4BPK4-F1
#
_cell.length_a   1.000
_cell.length_b   1.000
_cell.length_c   1.000
_cell.angle_alpha   90.00
_cell.angle_beta   90.00
_cell.angle_gamma   90.00
#
_symmetry.space_group_name_H-M   'P 1'
#
loop_
_entity.id
_entity.type
_entity.pdbx_description
1 polymer ?
#
loop_
_entity_poly.entity_id
_entity_poly.type
_entity_poly.pdbx_seq_one_letter_code
_entity_poly.pdbx_strand_id
1 'polypeptide(L)'
;MKKILVSTFFGLIIFSLLVSIVLAENQNILFYGKDLGKIENSININYSLSKVQTLPFNISQFKVITIISPEKGISPEDITRLLDFVNSGGTLFLIAEDFTEGSTTTQLNRLLSSINLEFNVDRLYDDSSFYLTSNNVIIKADDNFFPSKGVSKILYVNGCTLKGSFEGYQNTNITSFSKNYDGFETYKKGERPIVSGFKRYGKGLILLVGDRSLFEDTYVVQQDNALFALNLFDFAAGNYELISQRVDFKQRYDKESILFFNSFHTLEKQGFSSLKPNENNQINSLIEQGKNNYSFGLYEEAYTNISKASLIFNTQINLINNEFNIKLQKAKNLELQAIDKGVTVSDEAVFNEGIFYLRQAEKETNLEKRIALIDSALQILENFGQGDKQRAQIEIDAAEDKLKESKKTLFYEDDVFKSENYLNQAKELYSKGNYSEAISKATESQKYAERAIEKYNIFKIILGLGLLLGVLLLMIIAKRIFSWKKQKEK
;
A
#
# COMPACT_ATOMS: atom_id res chain seq x y z
N MET A 1 12.90 -36.88 -20.98
CA MET A 1 13.07 -36.45 -19.57
C MET A 1 12.79 -34.96 -19.49
N LYS A 2 11.53 -34.56 -19.25
CA LYS A 2 11.10 -33.16 -19.08
C LYS A 2 10.67 -32.99 -17.63
N LYS A 3 11.23 -31.97 -16.98
CA LYS A 3 11.06 -31.68 -15.55
C LYS A 3 9.72 -31.01 -15.29
N ILE A 4 9.03 -31.59 -14.31
CA ILE A 4 7.92 -31.07 -13.53
C ILE A 4 8.49 -30.05 -12.54
N LEU A 5 8.03 -28.80 -12.54
CA LEU A 5 8.06 -27.92 -11.36
C LEU A 5 7.18 -26.66 -11.57
N VAL A 6 5.86 -26.85 -11.61
CA VAL A 6 4.89 -25.75 -11.44
C VAL A 6 3.69 -26.31 -10.68
N SER A 7 3.79 -26.51 -9.36
CA SER A 7 2.61 -26.89 -8.55
C SER A 7 2.77 -26.68 -7.04
N THR A 8 3.36 -25.58 -6.59
CA THR A 8 3.43 -25.28 -5.14
C THR A 8 2.94 -23.90 -4.71
N PHE A 9 2.47 -23.05 -5.63
CA PHE A 9 2.00 -21.71 -5.28
C PHE A 9 0.48 -21.50 -5.32
N PHE A 10 -0.29 -22.51 -5.73
CA PHE A 10 -1.77 -22.45 -5.77
C PHE A 10 -2.47 -23.16 -4.59
N GLY A 11 -1.72 -23.82 -3.71
CA GLY A 11 -2.26 -24.64 -2.61
C GLY A 11 -2.61 -23.86 -1.33
N LEU A 12 -2.22 -22.60 -1.21
CA LEU A 12 -2.42 -21.79 0.02
C LEU A 12 -3.60 -20.82 -0.04
N ILE A 13 -4.23 -20.64 -1.21
CA ILE A 13 -5.41 -19.74 -1.37
C ILE A 13 -6.73 -20.53 -1.39
N ILE A 14 -6.71 -21.84 -1.64
CA ILE A 14 -7.93 -22.67 -1.70
C ILE A 14 -8.27 -23.31 -0.34
N PHE A 15 -7.33 -23.35 0.61
CA PHE A 15 -7.59 -23.92 1.95
C PHE A 15 -8.24 -22.94 2.95
N SER A 16 -8.35 -21.64 2.62
CA SER A 16 -9.08 -20.66 3.45
C SER A 16 -10.55 -20.49 3.07
N LEU A 17 -11.04 -21.21 2.05
CA LEU A 17 -12.44 -21.19 1.62
C LEU A 17 -13.21 -22.47 2.01
N LEU A 18 -12.56 -23.38 2.74
CA LEU A 18 -13.13 -24.65 3.20
C LEU A 18 -13.01 -24.82 4.71
N VAL A 19 -13.06 -23.71 5.46
CA VAL A 19 -13.25 -23.75 6.91
C VAL A 19 -14.75 -23.67 7.17
N SER A 20 -15.30 -24.80 7.61
CA SER A 20 -16.50 -24.90 8.44
C SER A 20 -17.84 -24.48 7.83
N ILE A 21 -18.35 -25.26 6.86
CA ILE A 21 -19.80 -25.58 6.89
C ILE A 21 -19.96 -26.71 7.92
N VAL A 22 -19.65 -26.39 9.18
CA VAL A 22 -20.24 -27.11 10.30
C VAL A 22 -21.67 -26.59 10.34
N LEU A 23 -22.63 -27.51 10.23
CA LEU A 23 -24.03 -27.22 10.52
C LEU A 23 -24.08 -26.59 11.92
N ALA A 24 -24.10 -25.26 11.99
CA ALA A 24 -24.38 -24.55 13.20
C ALA A 24 -25.82 -24.93 13.56
N GLU A 25 -25.98 -25.75 14.58
CA GLU A 25 -27.12 -25.62 15.47
C GLU A 25 -27.09 -24.15 15.93
N ASN A 26 -27.76 -23.26 15.19
CA ASN A 26 -27.76 -21.84 15.48
C ASN A 26 -28.23 -21.69 16.92
N GLN A 27 -27.32 -21.27 17.79
CA GLN A 27 -27.65 -20.98 19.17
C GLN A 27 -28.52 -19.72 19.15
N ASN A 28 -29.84 -19.93 19.26
CA ASN A 28 -30.80 -18.85 19.11
C ASN A 28 -30.78 -17.94 20.33
N ILE A 29 -30.67 -16.64 20.10
CA ILE A 29 -30.79 -15.59 21.12
C ILE A 29 -32.13 -14.89 20.93
N LEU A 30 -32.95 -14.88 21.99
CA LEU A 30 -34.20 -14.11 22.03
C LEU A 30 -33.93 -12.73 22.62
N PHE A 31 -34.23 -11.67 21.87
CA PHE A 31 -34.20 -10.29 22.34
C PHE A 31 -35.61 -9.81 22.67
N TYR A 32 -35.77 -9.34 23.90
CA TYR A 32 -37.00 -8.72 24.39
C TYR A 32 -36.74 -7.27 24.81
N GLY A 33 -37.25 -6.33 24.01
CA GLY A 33 -37.11 -4.89 24.24
C GLY A 33 -36.48 -4.14 23.07
N LYS A 34 -35.71 -3.09 23.37
CA LYS A 34 -35.14 -2.18 22.35
C LYS A 34 -34.02 -2.84 21.52
N ASP A 35 -33.82 -2.34 20.30
CA ASP A 35 -32.74 -2.75 19.40
C ASP A 35 -31.35 -2.35 19.94
N LEU A 36 -30.34 -3.16 19.63
CA LEU A 36 -28.92 -2.89 19.95
C LEU A 36 -28.20 -2.14 18.81
N GLY A 37 -28.89 -1.73 17.75
CA GLY A 37 -28.27 -1.03 16.62
C GLY A 37 -27.38 -1.95 15.77
N LYS A 38 -26.28 -1.40 15.23
CA LYS A 38 -25.43 -2.07 14.24
C LYS A 38 -24.60 -3.22 14.81
N ILE A 39 -24.37 -3.26 16.12
CA ILE A 39 -23.62 -4.36 16.75
C ILE A 39 -24.33 -5.71 16.57
N GLU A 40 -25.65 -5.70 16.33
CA GLU A 40 -26.41 -6.91 16.01
C GLU A 40 -25.91 -7.60 14.74
N ASN A 41 -25.41 -6.85 13.77
CA ASN A 41 -24.81 -7.44 12.57
C ASN A 41 -23.60 -8.30 12.94
N SER A 42 -22.80 -7.86 13.91
CA SER A 42 -21.66 -8.61 14.42
C SER A 42 -22.09 -9.83 15.24
N ILE A 43 -23.16 -9.70 16.03
CA ILE A 43 -23.72 -10.83 16.78
C ILE A 43 -24.30 -11.88 15.82
N ASN A 44 -24.96 -11.45 14.73
CA ASN A 44 -25.59 -12.32 13.73
C ASN A 44 -24.60 -13.21 12.94
N ILE A 45 -23.29 -12.97 13.04
CA ILE A 45 -22.29 -13.85 12.44
C ILE A 45 -22.28 -15.23 13.11
N ASN A 46 -22.47 -15.27 14.44
CA ASN A 46 -22.38 -16.50 15.23
C ASN A 46 -23.72 -16.97 15.79
N TYR A 47 -24.74 -16.10 15.78
CA TYR A 47 -26.01 -16.35 16.44
C TYR A 47 -27.19 -15.99 15.55
N SER A 48 -28.31 -16.68 15.72
CA SER A 48 -29.57 -16.24 15.13
C SER A 48 -30.34 -15.41 16.14
N LEU A 49 -30.64 -14.16 15.79
CA LEU A 49 -31.35 -13.23 16.64
C LEU A 49 -32.85 -13.23 16.36
N SER A 50 -33.65 -13.51 17.38
CA SER A 50 -35.12 -13.39 17.34
C SER A 50 -35.54 -12.20 18.20
N LYS A 51 -36.17 -11.18 17.61
CA LYS A 51 -36.63 -10.00 18.35
C LYS A 51 -38.13 -10.06 18.58
N VAL A 52 -38.57 -9.77 19.80
CA VAL A 52 -39.98 -9.79 20.16
C VAL A 52 -40.36 -8.62 21.07
N GLN A 53 -41.60 -8.15 20.93
CA GLN A 53 -42.21 -7.18 21.86
C GLN A 53 -43.03 -7.84 22.97
N THR A 54 -43.24 -9.15 22.89
CA THR A 54 -43.88 -9.98 23.91
C THR A 54 -43.21 -11.34 23.96
N LEU A 55 -42.94 -11.85 25.16
CA LEU A 55 -42.29 -13.15 25.31
C LEU A 55 -43.17 -14.27 24.72
N PRO A 56 -42.66 -15.10 23.80
CA PRO A 56 -43.41 -16.23 23.28
C PRO A 56 -43.66 -17.24 24.39
N PHE A 57 -44.75 -18.02 24.31
CA PHE A 57 -45.06 -19.01 25.35
C PHE A 57 -43.93 -20.05 25.52
N ASN A 58 -43.40 -20.54 24.41
CA ASN A 58 -42.26 -21.46 24.40
C ASN A 58 -40.93 -20.69 24.27
N ILE A 59 -40.16 -20.67 25.36
CA ILE A 59 -38.82 -20.05 25.42
C ILE A 59 -37.69 -21.06 25.57
N SER A 60 -37.97 -22.37 25.66
CA SER A 60 -36.96 -23.40 25.92
C SER A 60 -36.05 -23.70 24.72
N GLN A 61 -36.45 -23.28 23.51
CA GLN A 61 -35.65 -23.42 22.29
C GLN A 61 -34.48 -22.42 22.20
N PHE A 62 -34.48 -21.38 23.03
CA PHE A 62 -33.43 -20.36 23.03
C PHE A 62 -32.30 -20.77 23.98
N LYS A 63 -31.08 -20.37 23.65
CA LYS A 63 -29.94 -20.56 24.58
C LYS A 63 -29.78 -19.37 25.51
N VAL A 64 -30.03 -18.18 24.98
CA VAL A 64 -29.94 -16.91 25.70
C VAL A 64 -31.24 -16.14 25.50
N ILE A 65 -31.77 -15.57 26.57
CA ILE A 65 -32.83 -14.58 26.53
C ILE A 65 -32.24 -13.28 27.05
N THR A 66 -32.20 -12.27 26.19
CA THR A 66 -31.70 -10.93 26.52
C THR A 66 -32.87 -9.97 26.69
N ILE A 67 -32.91 -9.30 27.83
CA ILE A 67 -33.94 -8.29 28.15
C ILE A 67 -33.26 -6.93 28.26
N ILE A 68 -33.72 -5.98 27.46
CA ILE A 68 -33.13 -4.65 27.33
C ILE A 68 -34.26 -3.62 27.26
N SER A 69 -34.44 -2.85 28.34
CA SER A 69 -35.48 -1.80 28.41
C SER A 69 -36.85 -2.26 27.85
N PRO A 70 -37.49 -3.26 28.46
CA PRO A 70 -38.75 -3.78 27.94
C PRO A 70 -39.84 -2.70 27.97
N GLU A 71 -40.52 -2.50 26.83
CA GLU A 71 -41.58 -1.48 26.70
C GLU A 71 -42.79 -1.77 27.57
N LYS A 72 -43.01 -3.05 27.90
CA LYS A 72 -44.09 -3.54 28.74
C LYS A 72 -43.50 -4.23 29.97
N GLY A 73 -44.21 -4.10 31.09
CA GLY A 73 -43.90 -4.85 32.30
C GLY A 73 -43.81 -6.35 32.06
N ILE A 74 -42.83 -7.01 32.66
CA ILE A 74 -42.74 -8.46 32.71
C ILE A 74 -43.81 -8.96 33.69
N SER A 75 -44.72 -9.80 33.22
CA SER A 75 -45.80 -10.36 34.04
C SER A 75 -45.25 -11.33 35.09
N PRO A 76 -45.93 -11.54 36.24
CA PRO A 76 -45.53 -12.57 37.22
C PRO A 76 -45.39 -13.98 36.62
N GLU A 77 -46.24 -14.32 35.65
CA GLU A 77 -46.19 -15.59 34.93
C GLU A 77 -44.93 -15.70 34.06
N ASP A 78 -44.57 -14.63 33.35
CA ASP A 78 -43.33 -14.57 32.57
C ASP A 78 -42.08 -14.59 33.46
N ILE A 79 -42.11 -13.92 34.62
CA ILE A 79 -41.02 -13.97 35.60
C ILE A 79 -40.75 -15.43 36.00
N THR A 80 -41.80 -16.17 36.37
CA THR A 80 -41.67 -17.58 36.76
C THR A 80 -41.06 -18.41 35.63
N ARG A 81 -41.57 -18.24 34.39
CA ARG A 81 -41.05 -18.93 33.20
C ARG A 81 -39.58 -18.60 32.91
N LEU A 82 -39.18 -17.34 33.03
CA LEU A 82 -37.78 -16.92 32.82
C LEU A 82 -36.86 -17.56 33.87
N LEU A 83 -37.29 -17.63 35.13
CA LEU A 83 -36.51 -18.29 36.18
C LEU A 83 -36.42 -19.81 35.97
N ASP A 84 -37.50 -20.45 35.54
CA ASP A 84 -37.51 -21.88 35.18
C ASP A 84 -36.58 -22.16 33.98
N PHE A 85 -36.57 -21.27 33.00
CA PHE A 85 -35.66 -21.32 31.86
C PHE A 85 -34.19 -21.29 32.31
N VAL A 86 -33.82 -20.35 33.19
CA VAL A 86 -32.46 -20.28 33.74
C VAL A 86 -32.16 -21.51 34.58
N ASN A 87 -33.08 -21.93 35.45
CA ASN A 87 -32.92 -23.12 36.28
C ASN A 87 -32.66 -24.39 35.44
N SER A 88 -33.23 -24.45 34.25
CA SER A 88 -33.08 -25.56 33.29
C SER A 88 -31.77 -25.54 32.50
N GLY A 89 -30.98 -24.47 32.57
CA GLY A 89 -29.67 -24.34 31.90
C GLY A 89 -29.57 -23.19 30.90
N GLY A 90 -30.63 -22.42 30.70
CA GLY A 90 -30.60 -21.22 29.87
C GLY A 90 -29.85 -20.05 30.51
N THR A 91 -29.48 -19.06 29.70
CA THR A 91 -28.90 -17.81 30.20
C THR A 91 -29.87 -16.65 30.06
N LEU A 92 -30.12 -15.95 31.16
CA LEU A 92 -30.83 -14.68 31.16
C LEU A 92 -29.83 -13.53 31.20
N PHE A 93 -29.81 -12.72 30.15
CA PHE A 93 -28.95 -11.55 30.04
C PHE A 93 -29.78 -10.27 30.20
N LEU A 94 -29.56 -9.53 31.28
CA LEU A 94 -30.31 -8.33 31.62
C LEU A 94 -29.45 -7.09 31.41
N ILE A 95 -29.98 -6.15 30.64
CA ILE A 95 -29.32 -4.87 30.34
C ILE A 95 -30.22 -3.76 30.88
N ALA A 96 -29.68 -2.99 31.82
CA ALA A 96 -30.34 -1.85 32.43
C ALA A 96 -29.76 -0.52 31.91
N GLU A 97 -30.29 0.57 32.46
CA GLU A 97 -29.83 1.94 32.26
C GLU A 97 -29.86 2.63 33.64
N ASP A 98 -29.46 3.90 33.72
CA ASP A 98 -29.57 4.71 34.92
C ASP A 98 -31.02 4.99 35.40
N PHE A 99 -31.09 5.80 36.46
CA PHE A 99 -32.33 6.24 37.09
C PHE A 99 -33.32 6.98 36.17
N THR A 100 -32.91 7.51 35.01
CA THR A 100 -33.84 8.21 34.10
C THR A 100 -34.86 7.27 33.48
N GLU A 101 -34.54 5.97 33.45
CA GLU A 101 -35.42 4.88 33.04
C GLU A 101 -35.83 4.04 34.27
N GLY A 102 -36.07 4.70 35.42
CA GLY A 102 -36.38 4.01 36.69
C GLY A 102 -37.53 3.01 36.61
N SER A 103 -38.47 3.17 35.67
CA SER A 103 -39.53 2.19 35.39
C SER A 103 -38.99 0.88 34.81
N THR A 104 -38.01 0.94 33.90
CA THR A 104 -37.27 -0.22 33.36
C THR A 104 -36.51 -0.92 34.49
N THR A 105 -35.73 -0.17 35.25
CA THR A 105 -34.91 -0.71 36.35
C THR A 105 -35.79 -1.39 37.40
N THR A 106 -36.93 -0.80 37.73
CA THR A 106 -37.92 -1.40 38.65
C THR A 106 -38.45 -2.73 38.12
N GLN A 107 -38.74 -2.84 36.83
CA GLN A 107 -39.23 -4.09 36.23
C GLN A 107 -38.16 -5.20 36.27
N LEU A 108 -36.91 -4.88 35.93
CA LEU A 108 -35.80 -5.82 36.01
C LEU A 108 -35.56 -6.26 37.47
N ASN A 109 -35.65 -5.35 38.44
CA ASN A 109 -35.50 -5.69 39.85
C ASN A 109 -36.63 -6.58 40.39
N ARG A 110 -37.85 -6.49 39.85
CA ARG A 110 -38.94 -7.43 40.20
C ARG A 110 -38.58 -8.86 39.81
N LEU A 111 -38.00 -9.05 38.63
CA LEU A 111 -37.48 -10.35 38.16
C LEU A 111 -36.33 -10.87 39.03
N LEU A 112 -35.46 -9.98 39.50
CA LEU A 112 -34.27 -10.35 40.30
C LEU A 112 -34.52 -10.50 41.81
N SER A 113 -35.67 -10.05 42.30
CA SER A 113 -35.99 -9.97 43.74
C SER A 113 -35.82 -11.29 44.50
N SER A 114 -36.07 -12.45 43.86
CA SER A 114 -35.93 -13.77 44.46
C SER A 114 -34.47 -14.26 44.55
N ILE A 115 -33.52 -13.56 43.92
CA ILE A 115 -32.14 -14.03 43.69
C ILE A 115 -31.11 -13.14 44.42
N ASN A 116 -31.58 -12.12 45.14
CA ASN A 116 -30.76 -11.15 45.86
C ASN A 116 -29.70 -10.48 44.96
N LEU A 117 -30.16 -10.07 43.77
CA LEU A 117 -29.45 -9.24 42.81
C LEU A 117 -30.31 -8.02 42.51
N GLU A 118 -29.69 -6.88 42.24
CA GLU A 118 -30.39 -5.62 42.05
C GLU A 118 -29.56 -4.69 41.16
N PHE A 119 -30.23 -4.00 40.23
CA PHE A 119 -29.75 -2.78 39.60
C PHE A 119 -30.10 -1.60 40.52
N ASN A 120 -29.12 -0.83 40.96
CA ASN A 120 -29.41 0.34 41.77
C ASN A 120 -30.13 1.39 40.92
N VAL A 121 -31.03 2.16 41.52
CA VAL A 121 -31.68 3.31 40.85
C VAL A 121 -30.76 4.53 40.99
N ASP A 122 -29.61 4.45 40.33
CA ASP A 122 -28.54 5.45 40.36
C ASP A 122 -27.90 5.65 38.98
N ARG A 123 -26.95 6.59 38.90
CA ARG A 123 -26.07 6.80 37.75
C ARG A 123 -24.63 6.84 38.23
N LEU A 124 -23.75 6.20 37.47
CA LEU A 124 -22.31 6.25 37.71
C LEU A 124 -21.70 7.58 37.22
N TYR A 125 -20.75 8.09 37.99
CA TYR A 125 -19.95 9.27 37.67
C TYR A 125 -18.47 9.02 38.00
N ASP A 126 -17.59 9.73 37.30
CA ASP A 126 -16.17 9.81 37.59
C ASP A 126 -15.64 11.17 37.15
N ASP A 127 -15.03 11.91 38.08
CA ASP A 127 -14.49 13.26 37.79
C ASP A 127 -13.03 13.22 37.32
N SER A 128 -12.43 12.03 37.22
CA SER A 128 -11.01 11.84 36.90
C SER A 128 -10.77 11.00 35.66
N SER A 129 -11.61 9.99 35.42
CA SER A 129 -11.51 9.08 34.27
C SER A 129 -12.82 9.06 33.49
N PHE A 130 -13.00 10.06 32.62
CA PHE A 130 -14.19 10.21 31.78
C PHE A 130 -13.83 10.69 30.37
N TYR A 131 -14.76 10.53 29.43
CA TYR A 131 -14.55 10.91 28.02
C TYR A 131 -14.92 12.37 27.72
N LEU A 132 -16.20 12.75 27.89
CA LEU A 132 -16.70 14.11 27.59
C LEU A 132 -17.32 14.78 28.80
N THR A 133 -18.10 14.03 29.57
CA THR A 133 -18.81 14.48 30.76
C THR A 133 -18.60 13.45 31.88
N SER A 134 -18.80 13.85 33.14
CA SER A 134 -18.47 12.98 34.29
C SER A 134 -19.30 11.70 34.39
N ASN A 135 -20.45 11.62 33.71
CA ASN A 135 -21.21 10.38 33.56
C ASN A 135 -20.64 9.45 32.46
N ASN A 136 -19.83 9.96 31.53
CA ASN A 136 -19.16 9.17 30.49
C ASN A 136 -17.88 8.53 31.02
N VAL A 137 -18.02 7.66 32.02
CA VAL A 137 -16.94 7.04 32.77
C VAL A 137 -16.12 6.07 31.92
N ILE A 138 -14.81 6.22 31.94
CA ILE A 138 -13.87 5.27 31.32
C ILE A 138 -13.43 4.30 32.41
N ILE A 139 -13.98 3.09 32.38
CA ILE A 139 -13.69 2.01 33.34
C ILE A 139 -12.50 1.20 32.84
N LYS A 140 -11.52 0.94 33.71
CA LYS A 140 -10.48 -0.05 33.44
C LYS A 140 -11.06 -1.46 33.59
N ALA A 141 -11.02 -2.23 32.50
CA ALA A 141 -11.50 -3.61 32.50
C ALA A 141 -10.67 -4.51 33.44
N ASP A 142 -11.33 -5.47 34.08
CA ASP A 142 -10.74 -6.47 34.96
C ASP A 142 -10.67 -7.82 34.23
N ASP A 143 -9.45 -8.28 33.93
CA ASP A 143 -9.24 -9.56 33.22
C ASP A 143 -9.77 -10.78 33.99
N ASN A 144 -10.03 -10.66 35.31
CA ASN A 144 -10.66 -11.74 36.08
C ASN A 144 -12.16 -11.88 35.79
N PHE A 145 -12.80 -10.82 35.29
CA PHE A 145 -14.15 -10.90 34.75
C PHE A 145 -14.07 -11.42 33.31
N PHE A 146 -14.45 -12.68 33.09
CA PHE A 146 -14.23 -13.33 31.79
C PHE A 146 -14.75 -12.54 30.57
N PRO A 147 -15.92 -11.88 30.61
CA PRO A 147 -16.36 -11.02 29.51
C PRO A 147 -15.44 -9.82 29.21
N SER A 148 -14.63 -9.37 30.17
CA SER A 148 -13.62 -8.31 30.00
C SER A 148 -12.30 -8.80 29.39
N LYS A 149 -12.16 -10.08 29.06
CA LYS A 149 -10.90 -10.62 28.51
C LYS A 149 -10.46 -9.87 27.24
N GLY A 150 -9.26 -9.29 27.28
CA GLY A 150 -8.67 -8.54 26.17
C GLY A 150 -9.27 -7.14 25.95
N VAL A 151 -10.23 -6.74 26.77
CA VAL A 151 -10.76 -5.38 26.86
C VAL A 151 -9.80 -4.58 27.75
N SER A 152 -9.35 -3.42 27.30
CA SER A 152 -8.51 -2.54 28.13
C SER A 152 -9.36 -1.53 28.89
N LYS A 153 -10.32 -0.92 28.18
CA LYS A 153 -11.17 0.14 28.70
C LYS A 153 -12.60 0.00 28.17
N ILE A 154 -13.55 0.30 29.05
CA ILE A 154 -14.98 0.34 28.74
C ILE A 154 -15.44 1.79 28.91
N LEU A 155 -16.09 2.36 27.89
CA LEU A 155 -16.77 3.64 28.01
C LEU A 155 -18.21 3.40 28.48
N TYR A 156 -18.47 3.70 29.75
CA TYR A 156 -19.73 3.52 30.46
C TYR A 156 -20.41 4.88 30.62
N VAL A 157 -21.57 5.11 29.99
CA VAL A 157 -22.09 6.46 29.69
C VAL A 157 -23.21 6.91 30.61
N ASN A 158 -24.27 6.10 30.72
CA ASN A 158 -25.45 6.45 31.50
C ASN A 158 -25.96 5.20 32.23
N GLY A 159 -25.03 4.42 32.77
CA GLY A 159 -25.38 3.20 33.46
C GLY A 159 -25.57 3.39 34.96
N CYS A 160 -26.35 2.48 35.53
CA CYS A 160 -26.47 2.29 36.97
C CYS A 160 -25.37 1.37 37.51
N THR A 161 -25.25 1.31 38.83
CA THR A 161 -24.43 0.30 39.52
C THR A 161 -25.26 -0.92 39.89
N LEU A 162 -24.60 -2.02 40.25
CA LEU A 162 -25.21 -3.26 40.69
C LEU A 162 -25.02 -3.48 42.19
N LYS A 163 -25.93 -4.26 42.77
CA LYS A 163 -25.86 -4.72 44.16
C LYS A 163 -26.22 -6.19 44.22
N GLY A 164 -25.52 -6.94 45.07
CA GLY A 164 -25.76 -8.36 45.29
C GLY A 164 -24.47 -9.18 45.41
N SER A 165 -24.64 -10.49 45.51
CA SER A 165 -23.52 -11.45 45.53
C SER A 165 -23.32 -12.05 44.14
N PHE A 166 -22.21 -11.69 43.51
CA PHE A 166 -21.83 -12.16 42.17
C PHE A 166 -20.69 -13.17 42.24
N GLU A 167 -20.66 -14.10 41.29
CA GLU A 167 -19.58 -15.09 41.16
C GLU A 167 -18.42 -14.56 40.31
N GLY A 168 -18.72 -13.63 39.40
CA GLY A 168 -17.73 -12.82 38.69
C GLY A 168 -18.34 -11.48 38.31
N TYR A 169 -17.54 -10.41 38.37
CA TYR A 169 -18.03 -9.05 38.21
C TYR A 169 -16.95 -8.08 37.70
N GLN A 170 -17.38 -7.03 37.01
CA GLN A 170 -16.59 -5.87 36.63
C GLN A 170 -16.87 -4.72 37.60
N ASN A 171 -15.83 -4.30 38.31
CA ASN A 171 -15.85 -3.12 39.15
C ASN A 171 -15.48 -1.85 38.37
N THR A 172 -15.87 -0.73 38.93
CA THR A 172 -15.46 0.61 38.47
C THR A 172 -14.06 0.99 39.01
N ASN A 173 -13.63 2.22 38.68
CA ASN A 173 -12.36 2.76 39.16
C ASN A 173 -12.49 3.23 40.61
N ILE A 174 -11.35 3.43 41.29
CA ILE A 174 -11.32 3.97 42.66
C ILE A 174 -11.88 5.41 42.75
N THR A 175 -11.85 6.14 41.63
CA THR A 175 -12.32 7.53 41.50
C THR A 175 -13.81 7.64 41.20
N SER A 176 -14.45 6.52 40.85
CA SER A 176 -15.86 6.48 40.47
C SER A 176 -16.77 6.53 41.71
N PHE A 177 -17.93 7.13 41.56
CA PHE A 177 -19.00 7.24 42.56
C PHE A 177 -20.35 7.20 41.86
N SER A 178 -21.45 6.98 42.56
CA SER A 178 -22.78 6.99 41.95
C SER A 178 -23.78 7.78 42.77
N LYS A 179 -24.76 8.36 42.09
CA LYS A 179 -25.83 9.16 42.70
C LYS A 179 -27.19 8.77 42.18
N ASN A 180 -28.20 8.81 43.05
CA ASN A 180 -29.59 8.66 42.66
C ASN A 180 -30.16 9.96 42.06
N TYR A 181 -31.43 9.92 41.65
CA TYR A 181 -32.13 11.07 41.05
C TYR A 181 -32.12 12.33 41.94
N ASP A 182 -32.22 12.15 43.27
CA ASP A 182 -32.21 13.25 44.24
C ASP A 182 -30.80 13.79 44.54
N GLY A 183 -29.77 13.23 43.90
CA GLY A 183 -28.37 13.62 44.06
C GLY A 183 -27.68 13.01 45.29
N PHE A 184 -28.35 12.11 46.02
CA PHE A 184 -27.73 11.37 47.12
C PHE A 184 -26.76 10.33 46.58
N GLU A 185 -25.59 10.24 47.21
CA GLU A 185 -24.58 9.24 46.86
C GLU A 185 -25.06 7.85 47.26
N THR A 186 -25.19 6.96 46.28
CA THR A 186 -25.43 5.52 46.52
C THR A 186 -24.10 4.84 46.85
N TYR A 187 -23.04 5.16 46.10
CA TYR A 187 -21.67 4.75 46.35
C TYR A 187 -20.72 5.94 46.33
N LYS A 188 -19.74 5.91 47.23
CA LYS A 188 -18.70 6.93 47.36
C LYS A 188 -17.43 6.54 46.60
N LYS A 189 -16.61 7.54 46.31
CA LYS A 189 -15.24 7.32 45.81
C LYS A 189 -14.49 6.39 46.76
N GLY A 190 -13.80 5.41 46.21
CA GLY A 190 -13.11 4.36 46.97
C GLY A 190 -13.84 3.01 47.02
N GLU A 191 -15.17 2.99 46.84
CA GLU A 191 -15.98 1.77 47.01
C GLU A 191 -15.99 0.88 45.76
N ARG A 192 -15.66 1.44 44.59
CA ARG A 192 -15.56 0.73 43.30
C ARG A 192 -16.81 -0.12 42.99
N PRO A 193 -18.01 0.47 42.91
CA PRO A 193 -19.23 -0.28 42.68
C PRO A 193 -19.15 -1.17 41.43
N ILE A 194 -19.92 -2.26 41.46
CA ILE A 194 -20.06 -3.22 40.35
C ILE A 194 -20.93 -2.60 39.25
N VAL A 195 -20.59 -2.83 37.98
CA VAL A 195 -21.38 -2.37 36.82
C VAL A 195 -21.80 -3.49 35.87
N SER A 196 -21.13 -4.65 35.96
CA SER A 196 -21.54 -5.87 35.29
C SER A 196 -21.17 -7.06 36.15
N GLY A 197 -21.96 -8.11 36.12
CA GLY A 197 -21.66 -9.33 36.85
C GLY A 197 -22.60 -10.46 36.52
N PHE A 198 -22.21 -11.67 36.94
CA PHE A 198 -23.05 -12.85 36.76
C PHE A 198 -23.18 -13.67 38.04
N LYS A 199 -24.24 -14.47 38.08
CA LYS A 199 -24.52 -15.44 39.14
C LYS A 199 -25.17 -16.68 38.52
N ARG A 200 -24.80 -17.87 38.97
CA ARG A 200 -25.51 -19.10 38.58
C ARG A 200 -26.82 -19.21 39.33
N TYR A 201 -27.83 -19.72 38.62
CA TYR A 201 -29.14 -20.00 39.18
C TYR A 201 -29.63 -21.33 38.61
N GLY A 202 -29.76 -22.34 39.47
CA GLY A 202 -29.97 -23.71 39.02
C GLY A 202 -28.80 -24.20 38.14
N LYS A 203 -29.12 -24.65 36.93
CA LYS A 203 -28.13 -25.10 35.93
C LYS A 203 -27.66 -24.00 34.98
N GLY A 204 -28.30 -22.84 35.01
CA GLY A 204 -28.05 -21.74 34.07
C GLY A 204 -27.38 -20.54 34.73
N LEU A 205 -27.48 -19.41 34.03
CA LEU A 205 -26.74 -18.19 34.34
C LEU A 205 -27.66 -16.97 34.27
N ILE A 206 -27.45 -16.02 35.18
CA ILE A 206 -28.01 -14.67 35.08
C ILE A 206 -26.83 -13.71 34.94
N LEU A 207 -26.80 -12.96 33.84
CA LEU A 207 -25.78 -11.97 33.51
C LEU A 207 -26.42 -10.58 33.51
N LEU A 208 -25.76 -9.61 34.14
CA LEU A 208 -26.26 -8.24 34.30
C LEU A 208 -25.23 -7.25 33.75
N VAL A 209 -25.71 -6.22 33.06
CA VAL A 209 -24.95 -5.04 32.64
C VAL A 209 -25.80 -3.80 32.92
N GLY A 210 -25.26 -2.83 33.65
CA GLY A 210 -26.02 -1.66 34.09
C GLY A 210 -26.12 -0.53 33.07
N ASP A 211 -25.52 -0.66 31.88
CA ASP A 211 -25.49 0.38 30.85
C ASP A 211 -25.89 -0.16 29.47
N ARG A 212 -27.03 0.31 28.98
CA ARG A 212 -27.54 0.02 27.64
C ARG A 212 -26.77 0.80 26.57
N SER A 213 -26.25 1.97 26.91
CA SER A 213 -25.54 2.83 25.98
C SER A 213 -24.31 2.14 25.38
N LEU A 214 -23.72 1.14 26.07
CA LEU A 214 -22.64 0.28 25.56
C LEU A 214 -22.91 -0.36 24.20
N PHE A 215 -24.18 -0.56 23.86
CA PHE A 215 -24.59 -1.23 22.63
C PHE A 215 -25.00 -0.24 21.54
N GLU A 216 -25.24 1.03 21.87
CA GLU A 216 -25.64 2.03 20.87
C GLU A 216 -24.50 2.34 19.89
N ASP A 217 -24.84 2.55 18.61
CA ASP A 217 -23.89 2.85 17.53
C ASP A 217 -22.85 3.92 17.90
N THR A 218 -23.28 4.95 18.62
CA THR A 218 -22.43 6.08 19.04
C THR A 218 -21.30 5.65 19.98
N TYR A 219 -21.57 4.69 20.87
CA TYR A 219 -20.68 4.33 21.98
C TYR A 219 -20.06 2.94 21.85
N VAL A 220 -20.69 2.02 21.11
CA VAL A 220 -20.14 0.68 20.90
C VAL A 220 -18.81 0.72 20.15
N VAL A 221 -18.62 1.72 19.29
CA VAL A 221 -17.38 1.96 18.53
C VAL A 221 -16.28 2.66 19.33
N GLN A 222 -16.53 3.00 20.59
CA GLN A 222 -15.59 3.72 21.45
C GLN A 222 -14.82 2.75 22.34
N GLN A 223 -13.55 3.06 22.60
CA GLN A 223 -12.67 2.21 23.42
C GLN A 223 -12.70 0.75 22.93
N ASP A 224 -12.85 -0.21 23.83
CA ASP A 224 -13.04 -1.63 23.51
C ASP A 224 -14.50 -2.08 23.73
N ASN A 225 -15.48 -1.17 23.65
CA ASN A 225 -16.89 -1.49 23.93
C ASN A 225 -17.44 -2.59 23.03
N ALA A 226 -17.13 -2.57 21.73
CA ALA A 226 -17.55 -3.63 20.81
C ALA A 226 -17.00 -5.01 21.22
N LEU A 227 -15.74 -5.08 21.64
CA LEU A 227 -15.14 -6.32 22.16
C LEU A 227 -15.87 -6.78 23.41
N PHE A 228 -16.10 -5.87 24.36
CA PHE A 228 -16.81 -6.18 25.60
C PHE A 228 -18.25 -6.68 25.34
N ALA A 229 -19.00 -5.98 24.47
CA ALA A 229 -20.35 -6.34 24.08
C ALA A 229 -20.42 -7.75 23.46
N LEU A 230 -19.55 -8.05 22.50
CA LEU A 230 -19.52 -9.38 21.88
C LEU A 230 -19.07 -10.46 22.85
N ASN A 231 -18.12 -10.16 23.75
CA ASN A 231 -17.71 -11.11 24.78
C ASN A 231 -18.83 -11.42 25.78
N LEU A 232 -19.70 -10.45 26.09
CA LEU A 232 -20.88 -10.70 26.93
C LEU A 232 -21.84 -11.70 26.28
N PHE A 233 -22.08 -11.58 24.97
CA PHE A 233 -22.94 -12.54 24.23
C PHE A 233 -22.30 -13.92 24.12
N ASP A 234 -21.01 -13.99 23.81
CA ASP A 234 -20.29 -15.27 23.75
C ASP A 234 -20.26 -15.95 25.12
N PHE A 235 -20.04 -15.19 26.18
CA PHE A 235 -20.09 -15.68 27.56
C PHE A 235 -21.50 -16.17 27.92
N ALA A 236 -22.54 -15.40 27.60
CA ALA A 236 -23.93 -15.77 27.84
C ALA A 236 -24.31 -17.05 27.09
N ALA A 237 -23.81 -17.22 25.87
CA ALA A 237 -23.99 -18.42 25.07
C ALA A 237 -23.01 -19.55 25.45
N GLY A 238 -22.08 -19.36 26.38
CA GLY A 238 -21.09 -20.38 26.78
C GLY A 238 -20.04 -20.72 25.71
N ASN A 239 -19.83 -19.85 24.72
CA ASN A 239 -18.86 -20.02 23.63
C ASN A 239 -17.52 -19.33 23.95
N TYR A 240 -16.86 -19.74 25.03
CA TYR A 240 -15.64 -19.09 25.55
C TYR A 240 -14.46 -19.09 24.57
N GLU A 241 -14.45 -20.01 23.61
CA GLU A 241 -13.43 -20.09 22.56
C GLU A 241 -13.52 -18.88 21.60
N LEU A 242 -14.73 -18.42 21.27
CA LEU A 242 -14.94 -17.26 20.40
C LEU A 242 -14.34 -15.99 21.01
N ILE A 243 -14.43 -15.82 22.33
CA ILE A 243 -13.78 -14.70 23.04
C ILE A 243 -12.26 -14.74 22.81
N SER A 244 -11.64 -15.91 22.95
CA SER A 244 -10.18 -16.03 22.81
C SER A 244 -9.73 -15.84 21.36
N GLN A 245 -10.49 -16.36 20.39
CA GLN A 245 -10.25 -16.14 18.96
C GLN A 245 -10.37 -14.65 18.60
N ARG A 246 -11.42 -13.98 19.11
CA ARG A 246 -11.65 -12.56 18.87
C ARG A 246 -10.50 -11.69 19.37
N VAL A 247 -9.99 -11.99 20.57
CA VAL A 247 -8.83 -11.30 21.16
C VAL A 247 -7.56 -11.53 20.32
N ASP A 248 -7.33 -12.75 19.84
CA ASP A 248 -6.18 -13.05 18.95
C ASP A 248 -6.27 -12.26 17.63
N PHE A 249 -7.43 -12.25 16.97
CA PHE A 249 -7.61 -11.46 15.75
C PHE A 249 -7.45 -9.97 15.96
N LYS A 250 -7.95 -9.42 17.08
CA LYS A 250 -7.72 -8.02 17.45
C LYS A 250 -6.23 -7.72 17.56
N GLN A 251 -5.47 -8.55 18.28
CA GLN A 251 -4.02 -8.38 18.43
C GLN A 251 -3.27 -8.48 17.09
N ARG A 252 -3.68 -9.40 16.20
CA ARG A 252 -3.10 -9.52 14.86
C ARG A 252 -3.38 -8.29 14.01
N TYR A 253 -4.62 -7.76 14.03
CA TYR A 253 -4.95 -6.50 13.36
C TYR A 253 -4.14 -5.33 13.91
N ASP A 254 -4.08 -5.17 15.23
CA ASP A 254 -3.33 -4.08 15.88
C ASP A 254 -1.86 -4.11 15.47
N LYS A 255 -1.25 -5.30 15.45
CA LYS A 255 0.14 -5.47 15.02
C LYS A 255 0.33 -5.19 13.52
N GLU A 256 -0.50 -5.77 12.66
CA GLU A 256 -0.34 -5.62 11.21
C GLU A 256 -0.62 -4.20 10.74
N SER A 257 -1.67 -3.57 11.26
CA SER A 257 -2.06 -2.20 10.91
C SER A 257 -0.96 -1.19 11.23
N ILE A 258 -0.29 -1.29 12.39
CA ILE A 258 0.83 -0.42 12.75
C ILE A 258 1.98 -0.57 11.74
N LEU A 259 2.38 -1.80 11.41
CA LEU A 259 3.48 -2.05 10.46
C LEU A 259 3.15 -1.57 9.06
N PHE A 260 1.93 -1.85 8.62
CA PHE A 260 1.43 -1.49 7.30
C PHE A 260 1.29 0.03 7.13
N PHE A 261 0.60 0.71 8.05
CA PHE A 261 0.34 2.17 7.92
C PHE A 261 1.62 3.00 7.95
N ASN A 262 2.60 2.63 8.78
CA ASN A 262 3.90 3.31 8.80
C ASN A 262 4.59 3.29 7.43
N SER A 263 4.53 2.15 6.75
CA SER A 263 5.14 1.96 5.43
C SER A 263 4.28 2.61 4.33
N PHE A 264 2.97 2.39 4.37
CA PHE A 264 2.02 2.85 3.37
C PHE A 264 1.97 4.37 3.28
N HIS A 265 1.74 5.08 4.39
CA HIS A 265 1.65 6.55 4.36
C HIS A 265 2.97 7.23 3.95
N THR A 266 4.10 6.61 4.27
CA THR A 266 5.41 7.12 3.84
C THR A 266 5.54 7.00 2.32
N LEU A 267 5.27 5.83 1.74
CA LEU A 267 5.41 5.61 0.30
C LEU A 267 4.30 6.29 -0.52
N GLU A 268 3.10 6.44 0.05
CA GLU A 268 2.00 7.23 -0.53
C GLU A 268 2.45 8.67 -0.79
N LYS A 269 3.07 9.33 0.21
CA LYS A 269 3.65 10.68 0.06
C LYS A 269 4.87 10.71 -0.86
N GLN A 270 5.55 9.58 -1.04
CA GLN A 270 6.69 9.44 -1.93
C GLN A 270 6.29 9.05 -3.37
N GLY A 271 5.02 9.26 -3.76
CA GLY A 271 4.58 9.14 -5.16
C GLY A 271 3.96 7.79 -5.51
N PHE A 272 3.73 6.89 -4.55
CA PHE A 272 3.02 5.63 -4.82
C PHE A 272 1.61 5.87 -5.39
N SER A 273 0.88 6.85 -4.84
CA SER A 273 -0.50 7.16 -5.28
C SER A 273 -0.55 7.67 -6.72
N SER A 274 0.46 8.44 -7.16
CA SER A 274 0.61 8.88 -8.56
C SER A 274 0.90 7.71 -9.50
N LEU A 275 1.79 6.79 -9.09
CA LEU A 275 2.24 5.67 -9.92
C LEU A 275 1.22 4.53 -10.03
N LYS A 276 0.45 4.31 -8.96
CA LYS A 276 -0.51 3.20 -8.83
C LYS A 276 -1.87 3.68 -8.30
N PRO A 277 -2.57 4.57 -9.02
CA PRO A 277 -3.79 5.20 -8.51
C PRO A 277 -4.92 4.19 -8.26
N ASN A 278 -5.05 3.16 -9.11
CA ASN A 278 -6.09 2.13 -8.95
C ASN A 278 -5.84 1.27 -7.72
N GLU A 279 -4.62 0.79 -7.54
CA GLU A 279 -4.25 0.00 -6.37
C GLU A 279 -4.28 0.83 -5.09
N ASN A 280 -3.90 2.11 -5.15
CA ASN A 280 -4.03 3.04 -4.02
C ASN A 280 -5.49 3.19 -3.59
N ASN A 281 -6.42 3.34 -4.54
CA ASN A 281 -7.85 3.42 -4.25
C ASN A 281 -8.38 2.10 -3.65
N GLN A 282 -7.94 0.95 -4.18
CA GLN A 282 -8.32 -0.35 -3.65
C GLN A 282 -7.78 -0.56 -2.23
N ILE A 283 -6.52 -0.20 -1.98
CA ILE A 283 -5.90 -0.26 -0.65
C ILE A 283 -6.68 0.62 0.33
N ASN A 284 -6.97 1.88 -0.03
CA ASN A 284 -7.73 2.78 0.83
C ASN A 284 -9.15 2.26 1.10
N SER A 285 -9.82 1.64 0.12
CA SER A 285 -11.11 0.98 0.33
C SER A 285 -11.02 -0.16 1.35
N LEU A 286 -10.00 -1.01 1.25
CA LEU A 286 -9.76 -2.10 2.20
C LEU A 286 -9.43 -1.59 3.60
N ILE A 287 -8.66 -0.50 3.71
CA ILE A 287 -8.36 0.17 4.98
C ILE A 287 -9.64 0.63 5.66
N GLU A 288 -10.52 1.33 4.94
CA GLU A 288 -11.78 1.83 5.50
C GLU A 288 -12.73 0.70 5.88
N GLN A 289 -12.85 -0.35 5.06
CA GLN A 289 -13.60 -1.55 5.43
C GLN A 289 -13.02 -2.21 6.69
N GLY A 290 -11.68 -2.31 6.77
CA GLY A 290 -10.98 -2.85 7.94
C GLY A 290 -11.27 -2.07 9.21
N LYS A 291 -11.20 -0.73 9.16
CA LYS A 291 -11.52 0.15 10.30
C LYS A 291 -12.99 0.04 10.73
N ASN A 292 -13.91 0.00 9.77
CA ASN A 292 -15.33 -0.15 10.05
C ASN A 292 -15.60 -1.49 10.76
N ASN A 293 -15.05 -2.59 10.23
CA ASN A 293 -15.18 -3.91 10.86
C ASN A 293 -14.57 -3.93 12.27
N TYR A 294 -13.38 -3.37 12.44
CA TYR A 294 -12.70 -3.27 13.74
C TYR A 294 -13.56 -2.53 14.78
N SER A 295 -14.19 -1.43 14.37
CA SER A 295 -15.04 -0.59 15.24
C SER A 295 -16.27 -1.33 15.77
N PHE A 296 -16.76 -2.35 15.05
CA PHE A 296 -17.90 -3.18 15.45
C PHE A 296 -17.49 -4.58 15.92
N GLY A 297 -16.22 -4.78 16.29
CA GLY A 297 -15.73 -6.02 16.89
C GLY A 297 -15.55 -7.20 15.91
N LEU A 298 -15.62 -6.93 14.60
CA LEU A 298 -15.39 -7.89 13.51
C LEU A 298 -13.90 -7.99 13.19
N TYR A 299 -13.12 -8.45 14.18
CA TYR A 299 -11.66 -8.38 14.12
C TYR A 299 -11.04 -9.35 13.10
N GLU A 300 -11.68 -10.48 12.81
CA GLU A 300 -11.21 -11.41 11.78
C GLU A 300 -11.33 -10.79 10.37
N GLU A 301 -12.48 -10.19 10.08
CA GLU A 301 -12.72 -9.50 8.81
C GLU A 301 -11.87 -8.23 8.70
N ALA A 302 -11.70 -7.50 9.80
CA ALA A 302 -10.80 -6.36 9.87
C ALA A 302 -9.35 -6.77 9.56
N TYR A 303 -8.86 -7.84 10.19
CA TYR A 303 -7.55 -8.41 9.94
C TYR A 303 -7.42 -8.85 8.47
N THR A 304 -8.39 -9.59 7.96
CA THR A 304 -8.39 -10.04 6.55
C THR A 304 -8.28 -8.87 5.57
N ASN A 305 -8.98 -7.77 5.83
CA ASN A 305 -8.92 -6.58 4.98
C ASN A 305 -7.55 -5.88 5.05
N ILE A 306 -6.97 -5.72 6.24
CA ILE A 306 -5.65 -5.09 6.37
C ILE A 306 -4.53 -5.96 5.79
N SER A 307 -4.60 -7.29 5.96
CA SER A 307 -3.65 -8.23 5.34
C SER A 307 -3.73 -8.19 3.80
N LYS A 308 -4.93 -8.09 3.23
CA LYS A 308 -5.10 -7.92 1.77
C LYS A 308 -4.53 -6.59 1.28
N ALA A 309 -4.78 -5.50 1.99
CA ALA A 309 -4.22 -4.19 1.67
C ALA A 309 -2.68 -4.22 1.68
N SER A 310 -2.10 -4.80 2.75
CA SER A 310 -0.67 -5.03 2.91
C SER A 310 -0.08 -5.86 1.77
N LEU A 311 -0.73 -6.95 1.38
CA LEU A 311 -0.29 -7.80 0.28
C LEU A 311 -0.26 -7.06 -1.06
N ILE A 312 -1.34 -6.32 -1.40
CA ILE A 312 -1.42 -5.54 -2.64
C ILE A 312 -0.30 -4.51 -2.66
N PHE A 313 -0.15 -3.74 -1.59
CA PHE A 313 0.86 -2.71 -1.46
C PHE A 313 2.28 -3.27 -1.63
N ASN A 314 2.64 -4.30 -0.86
CA ASN A 314 3.97 -4.92 -0.93
C ASN A 314 4.26 -5.49 -2.32
N THR A 315 3.27 -6.08 -2.97
CA THR A 315 3.40 -6.59 -4.35
C THR A 315 3.72 -5.46 -5.31
N GLN A 316 2.98 -4.35 -5.26
CA GLN A 316 3.20 -3.22 -6.16
C GLN A 316 4.53 -2.51 -5.91
N ILE A 317 4.93 -2.34 -4.64
CA ILE A 317 6.24 -1.78 -4.29
C ILE A 317 7.37 -2.65 -4.82
N ASN A 318 7.27 -3.97 -4.70
CA ASN A 318 8.25 -4.89 -5.25
C ASN A 318 8.33 -4.80 -6.78
N LEU A 319 7.21 -4.65 -7.48
CA LEU A 319 7.19 -4.45 -8.94
C LEU A 319 7.89 -3.15 -9.33
N ILE A 320 7.57 -2.03 -8.67
CA ILE A 320 8.21 -0.72 -8.90
C ILE A 320 9.72 -0.79 -8.66
N ASN A 321 10.14 -1.41 -7.56
CA ASN A 321 11.56 -1.55 -7.23
C ASN A 321 12.29 -2.46 -8.21
N ASN A 322 11.67 -3.55 -8.66
CA ASN A 322 12.26 -4.45 -9.65
C ASN A 322 12.43 -3.76 -11.00
N GLU A 323 11.42 -3.02 -11.48
CA GLU A 323 11.51 -2.26 -12.72
C GLU A 323 12.61 -1.21 -12.64
N PHE A 324 12.66 -0.45 -11.54
CA PHE A 324 13.72 0.52 -11.29
C PHE A 324 15.11 -0.13 -11.30
N ASN A 325 15.29 -1.27 -10.61
CA ASN A 325 16.57 -1.96 -10.55
C ASN A 325 17.03 -2.47 -11.92
N ILE A 326 16.11 -2.95 -12.78
CA ILE A 326 16.42 -3.35 -14.14
C ILE A 326 16.94 -2.14 -14.95
N LYS A 327 16.23 -1.01 -14.88
CA LYS A 327 16.62 0.25 -15.54
C LYS A 327 17.97 0.74 -15.01
N LEU A 328 18.19 0.67 -13.71
CA LEU A 328 19.44 1.05 -13.05
C LEU A 328 20.63 0.23 -13.54
N GLN A 329 20.49 -1.09 -13.63
CA GLN A 329 21.55 -1.95 -14.15
C GLN A 329 21.84 -1.68 -15.63
N LYS A 330 20.79 -1.43 -16.43
CA LYS A 330 20.96 -1.05 -17.84
C LYS A 330 21.74 0.26 -17.96
N ALA A 331 21.40 1.28 -17.19
CA ALA A 331 22.11 2.57 -17.20
C ALA A 331 23.59 2.43 -16.79
N LYS A 332 23.89 1.62 -15.76
CA LYS A 332 25.28 1.32 -15.35
C LYS A 332 26.09 0.62 -16.43
N ASN A 333 25.47 -0.32 -17.14
CA ASN A 333 26.14 -0.98 -18.26
C ASN A 333 26.43 -0.01 -19.40
N LEU A 334 25.53 0.93 -19.69
CA LEU A 334 25.75 1.98 -20.68
C LEU A 334 26.86 2.95 -20.26
N GLU A 335 26.91 3.33 -18.97
CA GLU A 335 28.04 4.09 -18.40
C GLU A 335 29.38 3.39 -18.67
N LEU A 336 29.48 2.11 -18.34
CA LEU A 336 30.72 1.34 -18.57
C LEU A 336 31.09 1.24 -20.05
N GLN A 337 30.11 1.03 -20.93
CA GLN A 337 30.34 0.99 -22.37
C GLN A 337 30.80 2.33 -22.94
N ALA A 338 30.27 3.45 -22.44
CA ALA A 338 30.70 4.78 -22.84
C ALA A 338 32.13 5.07 -22.40
N ILE A 339 32.51 4.65 -21.19
CA ILE A 339 33.88 4.75 -20.68
C ILE A 339 34.84 3.92 -21.53
N ASP A 340 34.49 2.67 -21.84
CA ASP A 340 35.32 1.75 -22.64
C ASP A 340 35.56 2.26 -24.07
N LYS A 341 34.57 2.93 -24.67
CA LYS A 341 34.68 3.55 -26.00
C LYS A 341 35.49 4.85 -26.02
N GLY A 342 35.81 5.42 -24.85
CA GLY A 342 36.48 6.71 -24.72
C GLY A 342 35.51 7.88 -24.84
N VAL A 343 35.34 8.63 -23.74
CA VAL A 343 34.55 9.87 -23.72
C VAL A 343 35.38 11.00 -24.31
N THR A 344 34.92 11.59 -25.41
CA THR A 344 35.59 12.72 -26.07
C THR A 344 35.33 14.03 -25.31
N VAL A 345 36.22 15.02 -25.46
CA VAL A 345 36.06 16.35 -24.83
C VAL A 345 34.77 17.04 -25.27
N SER A 346 34.31 16.82 -26.50
CA SER A 346 33.05 17.38 -27.01
C SER A 346 31.80 16.75 -26.38
N ASP A 347 31.88 15.49 -25.95
CA ASP A 347 30.74 14.74 -25.42
C ASP A 347 30.76 14.60 -23.89
N GLU A 348 31.84 15.03 -23.24
CA GLU A 348 32.05 14.94 -21.78
C GLU A 348 30.91 15.59 -20.98
N ALA A 349 30.40 16.73 -21.41
CA ALA A 349 29.30 17.42 -20.73
C ALA A 349 28.01 16.58 -20.73
N VAL A 350 27.67 15.97 -21.88
CA VAL A 350 26.47 15.14 -22.05
C VAL A 350 26.61 13.84 -21.26
N PHE A 351 27.80 13.22 -21.30
CA PHE A 351 28.08 12.04 -20.49
C PHE A 351 27.91 12.34 -19.00
N ASN A 352 28.53 13.41 -18.51
CA ASN A 352 28.47 13.82 -17.11
C ASN A 352 27.04 14.15 -16.66
N GLU A 353 26.20 14.70 -17.54
CA GLU A 353 24.77 14.91 -17.26
C GLU A 353 24.03 13.57 -17.07
N GLY A 354 24.26 12.59 -17.95
CA GLY A 354 23.68 11.24 -17.80
C GLY A 354 24.12 10.56 -16.49
N ILE A 355 25.40 10.68 -16.14
CA ILE A 355 25.94 10.16 -14.87
C ILE A 355 25.35 10.91 -13.67
N PHE A 356 25.16 12.23 -13.76
CA PHE A 356 24.52 13.00 -12.71
C PHE A 356 23.12 12.47 -12.41
N TYR A 357 22.27 12.31 -13.42
CA TYR A 357 20.92 11.77 -13.22
C TYR A 357 20.94 10.34 -12.67
N LEU A 358 21.84 9.48 -13.16
CA LEU A 358 22.02 8.13 -12.65
C LEU A 358 22.32 8.13 -11.14
N ARG A 359 23.28 8.94 -10.69
CA ARG A 359 23.68 9.03 -9.29
C ARG A 359 22.61 9.69 -8.41
N GLN A 360 21.81 10.61 -8.94
CA GLN A 360 20.66 11.17 -8.23
C GLN A 360 19.54 10.13 -8.08
N ALA A 361 19.25 9.36 -9.12
CA ALA A 361 18.24 8.30 -9.08
C ALA A 361 18.54 7.26 -8.01
N GLU A 362 19.82 6.89 -7.80
CA GLU A 362 20.22 5.94 -6.75
C GLU A 362 19.91 6.39 -5.33
N LYS A 363 19.87 7.71 -5.09
CA LYS A 363 19.66 8.31 -3.76
C LYS A 363 18.23 8.80 -3.55
N GLU A 364 17.44 8.92 -4.61
CA GLU A 364 16.09 9.46 -4.55
C GLU A 364 15.14 8.45 -3.89
N THR A 365 14.38 8.94 -2.92
CA THR A 365 13.39 8.16 -2.15
C THR A 365 11.99 8.29 -2.72
N ASN A 366 11.68 9.42 -3.36
CA ASN A 366 10.43 9.61 -4.06
C ASN A 366 10.39 8.73 -5.31
N LEU A 367 9.45 7.79 -5.36
CA LEU A 367 9.34 6.76 -6.39
C LEU A 367 9.17 7.37 -7.79
N GLU A 368 8.33 8.40 -7.91
CA GLU A 368 8.05 9.06 -9.19
C GLU A 368 9.28 9.80 -9.72
N LYS A 369 9.92 10.62 -8.86
CA LYS A 369 11.16 11.32 -9.21
C LYS A 369 12.28 10.35 -9.53
N ARG A 370 12.40 9.27 -8.76
CA ARG A 370 13.42 8.25 -8.97
C ARG A 370 13.27 7.58 -10.34
N ILE A 371 12.04 7.26 -10.75
CA ILE A 371 11.75 6.71 -12.09
C ILE A 371 12.08 7.73 -13.17
N ALA A 372 11.67 8.99 -13.00
CA ALA A 372 11.96 10.04 -13.97
C ALA A 372 13.48 10.26 -14.16
N LEU A 373 14.24 10.30 -13.05
CA LEU A 373 15.69 10.46 -13.07
C LEU A 373 16.39 9.30 -13.80
N ILE A 374 15.98 8.05 -13.55
CA ILE A 374 16.60 6.90 -14.24
C ILE A 374 16.23 6.86 -15.72
N ASP A 375 15.01 7.26 -16.08
CA ASP A 375 14.59 7.37 -17.48
C ASP A 375 15.38 8.45 -18.22
N SER A 376 15.63 9.62 -17.59
CA SER A 376 16.51 10.66 -18.14
C SER A 376 17.95 10.17 -18.31
N ALA A 377 18.50 9.46 -17.31
CA ALA A 377 19.84 8.89 -17.39
C ALA A 377 19.96 7.89 -18.55
N LEU A 378 18.98 6.98 -18.69
CA LEU A 378 18.91 6.04 -19.79
C LEU A 378 18.84 6.73 -21.14
N GLN A 379 17.94 7.72 -21.28
CA GLN A 379 17.79 8.45 -22.54
C GLN A 379 19.10 9.12 -22.98
N ILE A 380 19.82 9.74 -22.06
CA ILE A 380 21.09 10.41 -22.36
C ILE A 380 22.17 9.37 -22.73
N LEU A 381 22.33 8.33 -21.90
CA LEU A 381 23.37 7.32 -22.08
C LEU A 381 23.14 6.41 -23.30
N GLU A 382 21.90 6.15 -23.69
CA GLU A 382 21.57 5.39 -24.91
C GLU A 382 21.88 6.16 -26.19
N ASN A 383 21.73 7.48 -26.14
CA ASN A 383 21.99 8.37 -27.28
C ASN A 383 23.46 8.85 -27.35
N PHE A 384 24.26 8.53 -26.33
CA PHE A 384 25.67 8.88 -26.28
C PHE A 384 26.45 8.32 -27.49
N GLY A 385 27.20 9.19 -28.17
CA GLY A 385 27.99 8.85 -29.36
C GLY A 385 27.22 8.68 -30.68
N GLN A 386 25.89 8.88 -30.71
CA GLN A 386 25.11 8.80 -31.97
C GLN A 386 25.42 9.96 -32.93
N GLY A 387 25.68 11.17 -32.40
CA GLY A 387 26.08 12.32 -33.22
C GLY A 387 27.44 12.10 -33.89
N ASP A 388 28.41 11.63 -33.11
CA ASP A 388 29.74 11.28 -33.63
C ASP A 388 29.68 10.14 -34.66
N LYS A 389 28.80 9.15 -34.47
CA LYS A 389 28.54 8.13 -35.48
C LYS A 389 28.05 8.73 -36.80
N GLN A 390 27.03 9.59 -36.77
CA GLN A 390 26.51 10.23 -37.98
C GLN A 390 27.58 11.09 -38.66
N ARG A 391 28.32 11.87 -37.88
CA ARG A 391 29.41 12.70 -38.40
C ARG A 391 30.54 11.86 -39.01
N ALA A 392 30.93 10.77 -38.35
CA ALA A 392 31.93 9.85 -38.88
C ALA A 392 31.50 9.23 -40.21
N GLN A 393 30.22 8.88 -40.35
CA GLN A 393 29.69 8.40 -41.63
C GLN A 393 29.81 9.47 -42.72
N ILE A 394 29.38 10.71 -42.44
CA ILE A 394 29.46 11.82 -43.41
C ILE A 394 30.91 12.06 -43.86
N GLU A 395 31.86 12.07 -42.92
CA GLU A 395 33.28 12.30 -43.23
C GLU A 395 33.90 11.13 -44.02
N ILE A 396 33.48 9.89 -43.74
CA ILE A 396 33.88 8.70 -44.50
C ILE A 396 33.33 8.77 -45.93
N ASP A 397 32.05 9.11 -46.10
CA ASP A 397 31.42 9.25 -47.41
C ASP A 397 32.10 10.36 -48.23
N ALA A 398 32.40 11.51 -47.61
CA ALA A 398 33.16 12.59 -48.25
C ALA A 398 34.60 12.17 -48.61
N ALA A 399 35.25 11.35 -47.78
CA ALA A 399 36.57 10.78 -48.06
C ALA A 399 36.54 9.78 -49.22
N GLU A 400 35.50 8.96 -49.32
CA GLU A 400 35.29 8.05 -50.46
C GLU A 400 35.15 8.81 -51.78
N ASP A 401 34.32 9.85 -51.80
CA ASP A 401 34.08 10.65 -52.99
C ASP A 401 35.36 11.35 -53.48
N LYS A 402 36.12 11.97 -52.56
CA LYS A 402 37.40 12.61 -52.88
C LYS A 402 38.45 11.60 -53.33
N LEU A 403 38.55 10.43 -52.70
CA LEU A 403 39.47 9.38 -53.14
C LEU A 403 39.14 8.92 -54.57
N LYS A 404 37.85 8.72 -54.88
CA LYS A 404 37.38 8.33 -56.22
C LYS A 404 37.74 9.37 -57.28
N GLU A 405 37.69 10.66 -56.95
CA GLU A 405 38.16 11.74 -57.82
C GLU A 405 39.69 11.71 -58.00
N SER A 406 40.44 11.57 -56.90
CA SER A 406 41.91 11.54 -56.93
C SER A 406 42.47 10.35 -57.75
N LYS A 407 41.79 9.20 -57.75
CA LYS A 407 42.17 8.02 -58.56
C LYS A 407 42.07 8.24 -60.08
N LYS A 408 41.40 9.31 -60.53
CA LYS A 408 41.35 9.70 -61.96
C LYS A 408 42.55 10.54 -62.39
N THR A 409 43.40 10.94 -61.44
CA THR A 409 44.61 11.72 -61.74
C THR A 409 45.72 10.79 -62.26
N LEU A 410 46.50 11.26 -63.24
CA LEU A 410 47.57 10.47 -63.89
C LEU A 410 48.90 10.48 -63.11
N PHE A 411 48.98 11.14 -61.95
CA PHE A 411 50.23 11.36 -61.22
C PHE A 411 50.08 11.16 -59.70
N TYR A 412 51.15 10.60 -59.12
CA TYR A 412 51.43 10.41 -57.68
C TYR A 412 50.61 9.32 -56.97
N GLU A 413 50.98 8.07 -57.22
CA GLU A 413 50.47 6.88 -56.51
C GLU A 413 50.58 6.98 -54.98
N ASP A 414 51.61 7.66 -54.44
CA ASP A 414 51.85 7.71 -52.99
C ASP A 414 50.77 8.48 -52.20
N ASP A 415 50.30 9.63 -52.69
CA ASP A 415 49.26 10.41 -52.00
C ASP A 415 47.89 9.71 -52.09
N VAL A 416 47.57 9.11 -53.25
CA VAL A 416 46.34 8.32 -53.45
C VAL A 416 46.37 7.06 -52.57
N PHE A 417 47.51 6.37 -52.48
CA PHE A 417 47.70 5.21 -51.62
C PHE A 417 47.57 5.57 -50.14
N LYS A 418 48.14 6.70 -49.71
CA LYS A 418 47.98 7.20 -48.33
C LYS A 418 46.53 7.55 -48.01
N SER A 419 45.82 8.23 -48.93
CA SER A 419 44.40 8.51 -48.79
C SER A 419 43.59 7.21 -48.62
N GLU A 420 43.83 6.22 -49.48
CA GLU A 420 43.16 4.92 -49.42
C GLU A 420 43.44 4.17 -48.09
N ASN A 421 44.69 4.19 -47.61
CA ASN A 421 45.05 3.58 -46.33
C ASN A 421 44.33 4.26 -45.16
N TYR A 422 44.31 5.59 -45.12
CA TYR A 422 43.62 6.34 -44.07
C TYR A 422 42.10 6.13 -44.11
N LEU A 423 41.51 6.02 -45.29
CA LEU A 423 40.09 5.69 -45.44
C LEU A 423 39.76 4.28 -44.92
N ASN A 424 40.61 3.29 -45.22
CA ASN A 424 40.42 1.93 -44.72
C ASN A 424 40.53 1.88 -43.18
N GLN A 425 41.50 2.60 -42.60
CA GLN A 425 41.60 2.77 -41.14
C GLN A 425 40.35 3.45 -40.57
N ALA A 426 39.84 4.50 -41.22
CA ALA A 426 38.63 5.19 -40.79
C ALA A 426 37.42 4.25 -40.75
N LYS A 427 37.23 3.44 -41.80
CA LYS A 427 36.15 2.43 -41.87
C LYS A 427 36.29 1.34 -40.80
N GLU A 428 37.52 0.88 -40.55
CA GLU A 428 37.79 -0.09 -39.49
C GLU A 428 37.43 0.48 -38.11
N LEU A 429 37.90 1.68 -37.81
CA LEU A 429 37.59 2.39 -36.56
C LEU A 429 36.09 2.67 -36.41
N TYR A 430 35.42 3.05 -37.49
CA TYR A 430 33.97 3.24 -37.53
C TYR A 430 33.22 1.93 -37.20
N SER A 431 33.64 0.80 -37.77
CA SER A 431 33.05 -0.51 -37.48
C SER A 431 33.25 -0.95 -36.02
N LYS A 432 34.35 -0.50 -35.40
CA LYS A 432 34.67 -0.71 -33.98
C LYS A 432 33.98 0.29 -33.04
N GLY A 433 33.27 1.29 -33.58
CA GLY A 433 32.59 2.32 -32.80
C GLY A 433 33.49 3.45 -32.30
N ASN A 434 34.75 3.53 -32.75
CA ASN A 434 35.67 4.61 -32.41
C ASN A 434 35.49 5.77 -33.41
N TYR A 435 34.35 6.46 -33.29
CA TYR A 435 33.90 7.44 -34.27
C TYR A 435 34.78 8.69 -34.34
N SER A 436 35.36 9.13 -33.22
CA SER A 436 36.24 10.30 -33.19
C SER A 436 37.55 10.07 -33.96
N GLU A 437 38.20 8.92 -33.73
CA GLU A 437 39.38 8.55 -34.52
C GLU A 437 39.01 8.25 -35.98
N ALA A 438 37.83 7.65 -36.22
CA ALA A 438 37.34 7.44 -37.58
C ALA A 438 37.17 8.76 -38.34
N ILE A 439 36.60 9.80 -37.71
CA ILE A 439 36.52 11.17 -38.27
C ILE A 439 37.92 11.69 -38.59
N SER A 440 38.84 11.62 -37.62
CA SER A 440 40.21 12.11 -37.82
C SER A 440 40.92 11.44 -39.01
N LYS A 441 40.78 10.12 -39.13
CA LYS A 441 41.35 9.34 -40.25
C LYS A 441 40.66 9.62 -41.56
N ALA A 442 39.34 9.82 -41.57
CA ALA A 442 38.59 10.20 -42.75
C ALA A 442 39.02 11.60 -43.24
N THR A 443 39.18 12.57 -42.35
CA THR A 443 39.67 13.92 -42.71
C THR A 443 41.11 13.89 -43.25
N GLU A 444 42.02 13.09 -42.66
CA GLU A 444 43.36 12.91 -43.22
C GLU A 444 43.30 12.26 -44.61
N SER A 445 42.44 11.26 -44.82
CA SER A 445 42.21 10.70 -46.16
C SER A 445 41.80 11.77 -47.17
N GLN A 446 40.84 12.63 -46.82
CA GLN A 446 40.38 13.72 -47.69
C GLN A 446 41.52 14.66 -48.07
N LYS A 447 42.37 15.03 -47.11
CA LYS A 447 43.51 15.94 -47.31
C LYS A 447 44.54 15.39 -48.30
N TYR A 448 44.86 14.09 -48.22
CA TYR A 448 45.76 13.46 -49.19
C TYR A 448 45.12 13.34 -50.58
N ALA A 449 43.82 13.04 -50.66
CA ALA A 449 43.09 13.01 -51.92
C ALA A 449 43.06 14.40 -52.59
N GLU A 450 42.78 15.46 -51.85
CA GLU A 450 42.80 16.85 -52.33
C GLU A 450 44.18 17.25 -52.85
N ARG A 451 45.24 16.90 -52.12
CA ARG A 451 46.62 17.18 -52.54
C ARG A 451 46.96 16.51 -53.86
N ALA A 452 46.53 15.28 -54.09
CA ALA A 452 46.70 14.59 -55.38
C ALA A 452 45.95 15.30 -56.51
N ILE A 453 44.70 15.71 -56.26
CA ILE A 453 43.87 16.45 -57.22
C ILE A 453 44.50 17.81 -57.57
N GLU A 454 44.96 18.57 -56.57
CA GLU A 454 45.58 19.88 -56.75
C GLU A 454 46.86 19.78 -57.58
N LYS A 455 47.76 18.84 -57.24
CA LYS A 455 48.98 18.59 -58.01
C LYS A 455 48.67 18.25 -59.47
N TYR A 456 47.65 17.45 -59.72
CA TYR A 456 47.21 17.11 -61.07
C TYR A 456 46.68 18.32 -61.84
N ASN A 457 45.91 19.19 -61.19
CA ASN A 457 45.43 20.43 -61.79
C ASN A 457 46.59 21.38 -62.12
N ILE A 458 47.58 21.53 -61.24
CA ILE A 458 48.81 22.29 -61.51
C ILE A 458 49.55 21.68 -62.71
N PHE A 459 49.70 20.34 -62.74
CA PHE A 459 50.33 19.66 -63.86
C PHE A 459 49.60 19.91 -65.19
N LYS A 460 48.25 19.84 -65.22
CA LYS A 460 47.45 20.18 -66.41
C LYS A 460 47.72 21.59 -66.89
N ILE A 461 47.82 22.56 -65.97
CA ILE A 461 48.13 23.96 -66.30
C ILE A 461 49.53 24.07 -66.90
N ILE A 462 50.55 23.44 -66.28
CA ILE A 462 51.92 23.44 -66.79
C ILE A 462 52.00 22.77 -68.17
N LEU A 463 51.34 21.62 -68.35
CA LEU A 463 51.30 20.92 -69.63
C LEU A 463 50.60 21.75 -70.71
N GLY A 464 49.47 22.38 -70.38
CA GLY A 464 48.74 23.27 -71.27
C GLY A 464 49.55 24.50 -71.67
N LEU A 465 50.23 25.15 -70.72
CA LEU A 465 51.14 26.27 -70.99
C LEU A 465 52.36 25.84 -71.81
N GLY A 466 52.94 24.68 -71.51
CA GLY A 466 54.05 24.10 -72.25
C GLY A 466 53.68 23.79 -73.71
N LEU A 467 52.50 23.22 -73.93
CA LEU A 467 51.96 22.99 -75.28
C LEU A 467 51.70 24.31 -76.02
N LEU A 468 51.12 25.32 -75.35
CA LEU A 468 50.90 26.66 -75.91
C LEU A 468 52.22 27.33 -76.32
N LEU A 469 53.23 27.29 -75.45
CA LEU A 469 54.57 27.78 -75.74
C LEU A 469 55.20 27.02 -76.91
N GLY A 470 55.06 25.69 -76.96
CA GLY A 470 55.52 24.87 -78.07
C GLY A 470 54.87 25.25 -79.41
N VAL A 471 53.54 25.45 -79.42
CA VAL A 471 52.79 25.92 -80.60
C VAL A 471 53.22 27.34 -81.01
N LEU A 472 53.44 28.24 -80.05
CA LEU A 472 53.92 29.60 -80.31
C LEU A 472 55.33 29.59 -80.93
N LEU A 473 56.21 28.72 -80.43
CA LEU A 473 57.58 28.56 -80.93
C LEU A 473 57.57 28.00 -82.36
N LEU A 474 56.71 27.02 -82.64
CA LEU A 474 56.46 26.50 -83.99
C LEU A 474 55.92 27.58 -84.93
N MET A 475 55.00 28.44 -84.46
CA MET A 475 54.50 29.58 -85.24
C MET A 475 55.61 30.61 -85.53
N ILE A 476 56.48 30.91 -84.57
CA ILE A 476 57.64 31.81 -84.77
C ILE A 476 58.59 31.22 -85.80
N ILE A 477 58.92 29.93 -85.69
CA ILE A 477 59.78 29.22 -86.65
C ILE A 477 59.13 29.23 -88.04
N ALA A 478 57.84 28.90 -88.15
CA ALA A 478 57.11 28.93 -89.42
C ALA A 478 57.10 30.34 -90.04
N LYS A 479 56.85 31.39 -89.23
CA LYS A 479 56.89 32.79 -89.69
C LYS A 479 58.28 33.19 -90.17
N ARG A 480 59.34 32.72 -89.51
CA ARG A 480 60.74 32.97 -89.90
C ARG A 480 61.10 32.25 -91.20
N ILE A 481 60.64 31.01 -91.38
CA ILE A 481 60.81 30.25 -92.64
C ILE A 481 60.05 30.92 -93.80
N PHE A 482 58.82 31.38 -93.58
CA PHE A 482 58.04 32.12 -94.59
C PHE A 482 58.65 33.50 -94.92
N SER A 483 59.19 34.22 -93.93
CA SER A 483 59.94 35.47 -94.15
C SER A 483 61.19 35.25 -95.00
N TRP A 484 61.88 34.13 -94.80
CA TRP A 484 63.07 33.77 -95.58
C TRP A 484 62.74 33.44 -97.05
N LYS A 485 61.57 32.82 -97.30
CA LYS A 485 61.05 32.63 -98.67
C LYS A 485 60.72 33.96 -99.37
N LYS A 486 60.14 34.92 -98.66
CA LYS A 486 59.73 36.22 -99.23
C LYS A 486 60.91 37.15 -99.55
N GLN A 487 62.08 36.93 -98.94
CA GLN A 487 63.34 37.63 -99.27
C GLN A 487 64.06 37.05 -100.50
N LYS A 488 63.68 35.86 -100.99
CA LYS A 488 64.23 35.27 -102.22
C LYS A 488 63.45 35.65 -103.50
N GLU A 489 62.35 36.40 -103.37
CA GLU A 489 61.51 36.87 -104.50
C GLU A 489 61.68 38.38 -104.80
N LYS A 490 62.69 39.03 -104.22
CA LYS A 490 63.23 40.33 -104.66
C LYS A 490 64.67 40.12 -105.11
#